data_AF-A0A7C1B0L1-F1
#
_entry.id   AF-A0A7C1B0L1-F1
#
_cell.length_a   1.000
_cell.length_b   1.000
_cell.length_c   1.000
_cell.angle_alpha   90.00
_cell.angle_beta   90.00
_cell.angle_gamma   90.00
#
_symmetry.space_group_name_H-M   'P 1'
#
loop_
_entity.id
_entity.type
_entity.pdbx_description
1 polymer ?
#
loop_
_entity_poly.entity_id
_entity_poly.type
_entity_poly.pdbx_seq_one_letter_code
_entity_poly.pdbx_strand_id
1 'polypeptide(L)'
;MDRTGTSGSEEKGDCYVEVTLDSENLEIDIQSKVEKLYGKSIRKTVKETLKRFGIKKGVIRVRDKGAYDFVISARLEAALLKAGVKIENDRIEMGKEREIKLRRTRLYLPGNNPKLLFDGS
;
A
#
# COMPACT_ATOMS: atom_id res chain seq x y z
N MET A 1 -19.35 -15.86 -14.90
CA MET A 1 -17.92 -15.49 -14.81
C MET A 1 -17.85 -14.45 -13.74
N ASP A 2 -17.53 -14.91 -12.54
CA ASP A 2 -17.65 -14.10 -11.34
C ASP A 2 -16.50 -13.09 -11.37
N ARG A 3 -16.81 -11.80 -11.25
CA ARG A 3 -15.80 -10.73 -11.26
C ARG A 3 -15.17 -10.64 -9.88
N THR A 4 -14.17 -11.48 -9.64
CA THR A 4 -13.42 -11.55 -8.39
C THR A 4 -11.99 -11.04 -8.55
N GLY A 5 -11.44 -10.44 -7.50
CA GLY A 5 -10.10 -9.91 -7.50
C GLY A 5 -9.50 -9.91 -6.09
N THR A 6 -8.28 -10.40 -5.96
CA THR A 6 -7.56 -10.47 -4.68
C THR A 6 -6.22 -9.77 -4.77
N SER A 7 -5.84 -9.03 -3.73
CA SER A 7 -4.56 -8.33 -3.68
C SER A 7 -4.08 -8.21 -2.24
N GLY A 8 -2.79 -8.45 -1.99
CA GLY A 8 -2.21 -8.31 -0.66
C GLY A 8 -1.70 -9.60 -0.04
N SER A 9 -1.20 -9.46 1.18
CA SER A 9 -0.82 -10.54 2.08
C SER A 9 -1.27 -10.23 3.50
N GLU A 10 -1.45 -11.25 4.33
CA GLU A 10 -1.78 -11.14 5.76
C GLU A 10 -0.52 -10.93 6.62
N GLU A 11 0.56 -10.36 6.07
CA GLU A 11 1.79 -10.08 6.81
C GLU A 11 1.69 -8.79 7.63
N LYS A 12 2.58 -8.63 8.61
CA LYS A 12 2.59 -7.45 9.47
C LYS A 12 2.96 -6.21 8.65
N GLY A 13 2.09 -5.20 8.66
CA GLY A 13 2.28 -3.98 7.87
C GLY A 13 1.79 -4.07 6.43
N ASP A 14 1.20 -5.19 6.02
CA ASP A 14 0.48 -5.34 4.75
C ASP A 14 -1.01 -5.62 5.02
N CYS A 15 -1.83 -5.51 3.96
CA CYS A 15 -3.24 -5.83 4.03
C CYS A 15 -3.66 -6.74 2.88
N TYR A 16 -4.50 -7.71 3.17
CA TYR A 16 -5.14 -8.58 2.21
C TYR A 16 -6.54 -8.08 1.88
N VAL A 17 -6.84 -7.91 0.60
CA VAL A 17 -8.12 -7.41 0.10
C VAL A 17 -8.68 -8.39 -0.92
N GLU A 18 -9.93 -8.77 -0.73
CA GLU A 18 -10.72 -9.59 -1.64
C GLU A 18 -11.98 -8.81 -2.06
N VAL A 19 -12.24 -8.77 -3.36
CA VAL A 19 -13.39 -8.10 -3.96
C VAL A 19 -14.15 -9.09 -4.83
N THR A 20 -15.46 -9.15 -4.64
CA THR A 20 -16.39 -9.90 -5.48
C THR A 20 -17.50 -8.97 -5.97
N LEU A 21 -17.53 -8.65 -7.26
CA LEU A 21 -18.48 -7.69 -7.84
C LEU A 21 -19.83 -8.31 -8.26
N ASP A 22 -20.01 -9.61 -8.07
CA ASP A 22 -21.19 -10.36 -8.54
C ASP A 22 -22.31 -10.48 -7.48
N SER A 23 -22.30 -9.62 -6.46
CA SER A 23 -23.34 -9.60 -5.42
C SER A 23 -24.37 -8.51 -5.65
N GLU A 24 -25.60 -8.71 -5.17
CA GLU A 24 -26.69 -7.73 -5.31
C GLU A 24 -26.56 -6.55 -4.33
N ASN A 25 -25.92 -6.78 -3.17
CA ASN A 25 -25.73 -5.82 -2.10
C ASN A 25 -24.25 -5.43 -1.96
N LEU A 26 -24.00 -4.28 -1.34
CA LEU A 26 -22.66 -3.84 -0.95
C LEU A 26 -22.36 -4.32 0.47
N GLU A 27 -21.53 -5.34 0.60
CA GLU A 27 -21.07 -5.87 1.88
C GLU A 27 -19.60 -5.48 2.09
N ILE A 28 -19.29 -4.86 3.23
CA ILE A 28 -17.94 -4.42 3.57
C ILE A 28 -17.58 -5.02 4.92
N ASP A 29 -16.77 -6.08 4.89
CA ASP A 29 -16.21 -6.75 6.05
C ASP A 29 -14.74 -6.31 6.22
N ILE A 30 -14.44 -5.74 7.39
CA ILE A 30 -13.10 -5.23 7.71
C ILE A 30 -12.68 -5.93 8.99
N GLN A 31 -11.61 -6.72 8.89
CA GLN A 31 -10.96 -7.36 10.03
C GLN A 31 -9.61 -6.69 10.21
N SER A 32 -9.46 -5.83 11.23
CA SER A 32 -8.17 -5.20 11.54
C SER A 32 -7.80 -5.35 13.01
N LYS A 33 -6.52 -5.62 13.27
CA LYS A 33 -5.98 -5.60 14.64
C LYS A 33 -6.03 -4.20 15.26
N VAL A 34 -6.07 -3.16 14.44
CA VAL A 34 -6.13 -1.75 14.84
C VAL A 34 -7.49 -1.09 14.55
N GLU A 35 -8.53 -1.90 14.31
CA GLU A 35 -9.89 -1.44 14.00
C GLU A 35 -10.45 -0.45 15.02
N LYS A 36 -10.12 -0.63 16.32
CA LYS A 36 -10.58 0.27 17.40
C LYS A 36 -10.11 1.71 17.25
N LEU A 37 -8.98 1.95 16.56
CA LEU A 37 -8.41 3.29 16.36
C LEU A 37 -8.65 3.80 14.93
N TYR A 38 -8.55 2.93 13.93
CA TYR A 38 -8.55 3.33 12.52
C TYR A 38 -9.74 2.82 11.70
N GLY A 39 -10.61 1.97 12.26
CA GLY A 39 -11.71 1.34 11.52
C GLY A 39 -12.67 2.35 10.86
N LYS A 40 -12.90 3.51 11.50
CA LYS A 40 -13.71 4.60 10.90
C LYS A 40 -13.01 5.24 9.70
N SER A 41 -11.70 5.48 9.77
CA SER A 41 -10.90 6.04 8.66
C SER A 41 -10.89 5.07 7.49
N ILE A 42 -10.53 3.81 7.75
CA ILE A 42 -10.46 2.75 6.75
C ILE A 42 -11.80 2.61 6.03
N ARG A 43 -12.91 2.52 6.77
CA ARG A 43 -14.25 2.39 6.18
C ARG A 43 -14.63 3.61 5.34
N LYS A 44 -14.22 4.81 5.74
CA LYS A 44 -14.43 6.02 4.96
C LYS A 44 -13.63 5.97 3.65
N THR A 45 -12.34 5.66 3.73
CA THR A 45 -11.44 5.52 2.57
C THR A 45 -11.97 4.48 1.59
N VAL A 46 -12.33 3.28 2.06
CA VAL A 46 -12.90 2.21 1.23
C VAL A 46 -14.18 2.69 0.52
N LYS A 47 -15.11 3.32 1.25
CA LYS A 47 -16.34 3.86 0.65
C LYS A 47 -16.07 4.94 -0.39
N GLU A 48 -15.11 5.81 -0.12
CA GLU A 48 -14.73 6.88 -1.02
C GLU A 48 -14.10 6.33 -2.29
N THR A 49 -13.15 5.39 -2.17
CA THR A 49 -12.58 4.64 -3.29
C THR A 49 -13.67 3.97 -4.12
N LEU A 50 -14.60 3.23 -3.51
CA LEU A 50 -15.71 2.58 -4.23
C LEU A 50 -16.59 3.57 -4.97
N LYS A 51 -16.88 4.73 -4.36
CA LYS A 51 -17.65 5.80 -4.98
C LYS A 51 -16.91 6.40 -6.19
N ARG A 52 -15.58 6.56 -6.10
CA ARG A 52 -14.74 7.02 -7.23
C ARG A 52 -14.81 6.04 -8.40
N PHE A 53 -14.79 4.74 -8.13
CA PHE A 53 -14.92 3.70 -9.15
C PHE A 53 -16.36 3.42 -9.60
N GLY A 54 -17.36 4.12 -9.05
CA GLY A 54 -18.77 3.92 -9.39
C GLY A 54 -19.34 2.56 -8.96
N ILE A 55 -18.69 1.87 -8.02
CA ILE A 55 -19.07 0.53 -7.57
C ILE A 55 -20.18 0.66 -6.54
N LYS A 56 -21.36 0.10 -6.85
CA LYS A 56 -22.55 0.15 -6.00
C LYS A 56 -22.89 -1.18 -5.33
N LYS A 57 -22.32 -2.28 -5.82
CA LYS A 57 -22.65 -3.64 -5.39
C LYS A 57 -21.38 -4.50 -5.37
N GLY A 58 -21.32 -5.45 -4.44
CA GLY A 58 -20.20 -6.35 -4.29
C GLY A 58 -19.87 -6.65 -2.82
N VAL A 59 -19.16 -7.75 -2.61
CA VAL A 59 -18.62 -8.14 -1.30
C VAL A 59 -17.15 -7.77 -1.27
N ILE A 60 -16.76 -7.03 -0.24
CA ILE A 60 -15.38 -6.56 -0.04
C ILE A 60 -14.95 -7.03 1.34
N ARG A 61 -13.87 -7.81 1.35
CA ARG A 61 -13.25 -8.31 2.57
C ARG A 61 -11.84 -7.75 2.68
N VAL A 62 -11.58 -7.05 3.78
CA VAL A 62 -10.27 -6.46 4.07
C VAL A 62 -9.74 -7.06 5.36
N ARG A 63 -8.59 -7.73 5.28
CA ARG A 63 -7.84 -8.23 6.44
C ARG A 63 -6.56 -7.43 6.59
N ASP A 64 -6.46 -6.69 7.68
CA ASP A 64 -5.36 -5.77 7.93
C ASP A 64 -4.63 -6.07 9.24
N LYS A 65 -3.29 -6.07 9.19
CA LYS A 65 -2.42 -6.22 10.37
C LYS A 65 -1.64 -4.94 10.66
N GLY A 66 -2.30 -3.78 10.55
CA GLY A 66 -1.71 -2.48 10.87
C GLY A 66 -0.98 -1.82 9.70
N ALA A 67 -1.52 -1.96 8.48
CA ALA A 67 -1.06 -1.22 7.32
C ALA A 67 -1.55 0.25 7.39
N TYR A 68 -0.83 1.14 6.70
CA TYR A 68 -1.22 2.54 6.59
C TYR A 68 -2.41 2.71 5.63
N ASP A 69 -3.19 3.77 5.81
CA ASP A 69 -4.37 4.09 4.98
C ASP A 69 -4.06 4.10 3.47
N PHE A 70 -2.88 4.58 3.07
CA PHE A 70 -2.45 4.61 1.66
C PHE A 70 -2.15 3.21 1.08
N VAL A 71 -1.74 2.26 1.92
CA VAL A 71 -1.51 0.87 1.49
C VAL A 71 -2.85 0.20 1.24
N ILE A 72 -3.83 0.44 2.13
CA ILE A 72 -5.17 -0.12 2.02
C ILE A 72 -5.86 0.38 0.74
N SER A 73 -5.79 1.68 0.45
CA SER A 73 -6.36 2.23 -0.78
C SER A 73 -5.71 1.63 -2.03
N ALA A 74 -4.38 1.56 -2.08
CA ALA A 74 -3.65 1.00 -3.22
C ALA A 74 -3.95 -0.49 -3.44
N ARG A 75 -4.04 -1.28 -2.36
CA ARG A 75 -4.36 -2.71 -2.43
C ARG A 75 -5.81 -2.93 -2.87
N LEU A 76 -6.74 -2.11 -2.39
CA LEU A 76 -8.13 -2.13 -2.82
C LEU A 76 -8.26 -1.83 -4.31
N GLU A 77 -7.59 -0.78 -4.80
CA GLU A 77 -7.54 -0.45 -6.23
C GLU A 77 -6.99 -1.60 -7.06
N ALA A 78 -5.91 -2.23 -6.61
CA ALA A 78 -5.33 -3.40 -7.27
C ALA A 78 -6.30 -4.60 -7.30
N ALA A 79 -7.08 -4.82 -6.24
CA ALA A 79 -8.10 -5.87 -6.21
C ALA A 79 -9.27 -5.56 -7.17
N LEU A 80 -9.72 -4.29 -7.22
CA LEU A 80 -10.76 -3.82 -8.16
C LEU A 80 -10.32 -4.00 -9.61
N LEU A 81 -9.07 -3.64 -9.93
CA LEU A 81 -8.46 -3.86 -11.25
C LEU A 81 -8.51 -5.33 -11.67
N LYS A 82 -8.12 -6.24 -10.77
CA LYS A 82 -8.17 -7.68 -11.03
C LYS A 82 -9.59 -8.20 -11.23
N ALA A 83 -10.58 -7.62 -10.54
CA ALA A 83 -11.99 -7.90 -10.76
C ALA A 83 -12.55 -7.29 -12.07
N GLY A 84 -11.73 -6.60 -12.87
CA GLY A 84 -12.08 -6.07 -14.18
C GLY A 84 -12.64 -4.65 -14.17
N VAL A 85 -12.43 -3.89 -13.08
CA VAL A 85 -12.79 -2.47 -13.01
C VAL A 85 -11.76 -1.65 -13.77
N LYS A 86 -12.20 -0.83 -14.74
CA LYS A 86 -11.31 0.10 -15.43
C LYS A 86 -11.10 1.35 -14.58
N ILE A 87 -9.84 1.67 -14.33
CA ILE A 87 -9.45 2.93 -13.71
C ILE A 87 -9.34 3.98 -14.82
N GLU A 88 -10.30 4.90 -14.90
CA GLU A 88 -10.14 6.12 -15.68
C GLU A 88 -9.36 7.14 -14.85
N ASN A 89 -8.03 7.11 -15.02
CA ASN A 89 -7.04 8.06 -14.51
C ASN A 89 -7.00 8.26 -12.99
N ASP A 90 -5.91 7.76 -12.38
CA ASP A 90 -5.33 8.41 -11.21
C ASP A 90 -3.81 8.27 -11.33
N ARG A 91 -3.19 9.13 -12.14
CA ARG A 91 -1.77 9.40 -11.96
C ARG A 91 -1.67 9.97 -10.56
N ILE A 92 -1.24 9.16 -9.59
CA ILE A 92 -0.76 9.69 -8.33
C ILE A 92 0.34 10.68 -8.73
N GLU A 93 0.09 11.98 -8.55
CA GLU A 93 1.17 12.95 -8.57
C GLU A 93 2.10 12.53 -7.45
N MET A 94 3.15 11.78 -7.79
CA MET A 94 4.23 11.51 -6.87
C MET A 94 4.72 12.88 -6.41
N GLY A 95 4.37 13.25 -5.18
CA GLY A 95 4.77 14.51 -4.59
C GLY A 95 6.26 14.68 -4.84
N LYS A 96 6.64 15.79 -5.48
CA LYS A 96 7.99 16.10 -5.96
C LYS A 96 9.03 15.36 -5.15
N GLU A 97 9.79 14.50 -5.82
CA GLU A 97 10.98 13.90 -5.24
C GLU A 97 11.79 15.05 -4.63
N ARG A 98 11.79 15.14 -3.29
CA ARG A 98 12.61 16.13 -2.62
C ARG A 98 14.01 15.67 -2.96
N GLU A 99 14.68 16.43 -3.83
CA GLU A 99 16.07 16.21 -4.17
C GLU A 99 16.84 16.14 -2.85
N ILE A 100 17.08 14.91 -2.37
CA ILE A 100 17.94 14.69 -1.22
C ILE A 100 19.31 14.98 -1.77
N LYS A 101 19.76 16.23 -1.67
CA LYS A 101 21.18 16.55 -1.80
C LYS A 101 21.89 15.55 -0.91
N LEU A 102 22.62 14.60 -1.52
CA LEU A 102 23.48 13.69 -0.79
C LEU A 102 24.39 14.57 0.07
N ARG A 103 24.04 14.74 1.34
CA ARG A 103 24.98 15.24 2.32
C ARG A 103 25.99 14.12 2.42
N ARG A 104 27.11 14.27 1.71
CA ARG A 104 28.31 13.45 1.88
C ARG A 104 28.77 13.60 3.33
N THR A 105 28.09 12.97 4.27
CA THR A 105 28.64 12.68 5.59
C THR A 105 29.69 11.61 5.34
N ARG A 106 30.94 12.06 5.21
CA ARG A 106 32.11 11.19 5.26
C ARG A 106 32.01 10.37 6.53
N LEU A 107 31.64 9.10 6.40
CA LEU A 107 31.91 8.11 7.43
C LEU A 107 33.44 7.97 7.50
N TYR A 108 34.04 8.50 8.57
CA TYR A 108 35.47 8.32 8.80
C TYR A 108 35.68 6.91 9.34
N LEU A 109 36.01 5.96 8.47
CA LEU A 109 36.58 4.69 8.91
C LEU A 109 38.03 5.00 9.34
N PRO A 110 38.44 4.80 10.60
CA PRO A 110 39.85 4.89 10.95
C PRO A 110 40.57 3.76 10.20
N GLY A 111 41.16 4.12 9.06
CA GLY A 111 41.98 3.25 8.25
C GLY A 111 43.22 2.84 9.05
N ASN A 112 43.23 1.58 9.48
CA ASN A 112 44.43 0.89 9.91
C ASN A 112 45.48 0.97 8.79
N ASN A 113 46.64 1.54 9.13
CA ASN A 113 47.76 1.91 8.27
C ASN A 113 48.11 0.90 7.15
N PRO A 114 48.09 1.32 5.88
CA PRO A 114 48.83 0.66 4.81
C PRO A 114 49.99 1.53 4.26
N LYS A 115 50.35 2.64 4.93
CA LYS A 115 51.40 3.59 4.50
C LYS A 115 52.78 3.45 5.15
N LEU A 116 53.03 2.36 5.89
CA LEU A 116 54.37 2.02 6.39
C LEU A 116 55.08 0.96 5.52
N LEU A 117 54.53 0.61 4.34
CA LEU A 117 54.98 -0.58 3.63
C LEU A 117 56.14 -0.37 2.65
N PHE A 118 56.43 0.83 2.12
CA PHE A 118 57.57 1.02 1.20
C PHE A 118 58.15 2.45 1.26
N ASP A 119 59.39 2.55 1.75
CA ASP A 119 60.48 3.50 1.46
C ASP A 119 61.46 3.41 2.66
N GLY A 120 62.72 2.95 2.58
CA GLY A 120 63.68 2.99 1.48
C GLY A 120 64.79 4.01 1.81
N SER A 121 65.60 3.75 2.85
CA SER A 121 66.92 4.36 3.13
C SER A 121 67.68 3.50 4.12
#